data_AF-A0A926TDZ0-F1
#
_entry.id   AF-A0A926TDZ0-F1
#
_cell.length_a   1.000
_cell.length_b   1.000
_cell.length_c   1.000
_cell.angle_alpha   90.00
_cell.angle_beta   90.00
_cell.angle_gamma   90.00
#
_symmetry.space_group_name_H-M   'P 1'
#
loop_
_entity.id
_entity.type
_entity.pdbx_description
1 polymer ?
#
loop_
_entity_poly.entity_id
_entity_poly.type
_entity_poly.pdbx_seq_one_letter_code
_entity_poly.pdbx_strand_id
1 'polypeptide(L)' 'MESKPSAHLYPFLGNLKQGIWFLGVSCWVFGISDRSIALLSDGYLSPVDFTQLVVACFFFVSWLFLKPTQRV' A
#
# COMPACT_ATOMS: atom_id res chain seq x y z
N MET A 1 24.54 -4.73 33.07
CA MET A 1 23.81 -5.78 32.34
C MET A 1 23.03 -5.10 31.23
N GLU A 2 23.65 -4.91 30.07
CA GLU A 2 22.91 -4.47 28.87
C GLU A 2 22.25 -5.70 28.26
N SER A 3 20.92 -5.78 28.36
CA SER A 3 20.16 -6.74 27.58
C SER A 3 20.37 -6.41 26.11
N LYS A 4 20.77 -7.40 25.29
CA LYS A 4 20.81 -7.29 23.82
C LYS A 4 19.50 -7.83 23.23
N PRO A 5 18.39 -7.06 23.18
CA PRO A 5 17.25 -7.41 22.35
C PRO A 5 17.52 -6.98 20.90
N SER A 6 18.58 -7.50 20.29
CA SER A 6 18.98 -7.11 18.93
C SER A 6 18.98 -8.27 17.95
N ALA A 7 19.34 -9.49 18.37
CA ALA A 7 19.46 -10.62 17.43
C ALA A 7 18.13 -11.05 16.77
N HIS A 8 17.00 -10.98 17.48
CA HIS A 8 15.68 -11.37 16.96
C HIS A 8 14.82 -10.21 16.45
N LEU A 9 15.12 -8.97 16.87
CA LEU A 9 14.25 -7.83 16.59
C LEU A 9 14.42 -7.30 15.16
N TYR A 10 15.65 -7.28 14.63
CA TYR A 10 15.93 -6.87 13.26
C TYR A 10 15.25 -7.75 12.19
N PRO A 11 15.32 -9.10 12.24
CA PRO A 11 14.62 -9.94 11.27
C PRO A 11 13.09 -9.87 11.41
N PHE A 12 12.57 -9.76 12.64
CA PHE A 12 11.13 -9.55 12.87
C PHE A 12 10.64 -8.24 12.26
N LEU A 13 11.38 -7.14 12.45
CA LEU A 13 11.03 -5.84 11.91
C LEU A 13 11.10 -5.80 10.37
N GLY A 14 12.05 -6.54 9.78
CA GLY A 14 12.12 -6.77 8.33
C GLY A 14 10.88 -7.46 7.78
N ASN A 15 10.48 -8.58 8.40
CA ASN A 15 9.28 -9.33 8.03
C ASN A 15 8.00 -8.51 8.23
N LEU A 16 7.90 -7.75 9.33
CA LEU A 16 6.77 -6.88 9.61
C LEU A 16 6.63 -5.78 8.55
N LYS A 17 7.73 -5.13 8.19
CA LYS A 17 7.75 -4.08 7.15
C LYS A 17 7.31 -4.64 5.79
N GLN A 18 7.73 -5.86 5.46
CA GLN A 18 7.31 -6.56 4.24
C GLN A 18 5.83 -6.96 4.27
N GLY A 19 5.33 -7.39 5.43
CA GLY A 19 3.90 -7.66 5.66
C GLY A 19 3.05 -6.41 5.51
N ILE A 20 3.45 -5.29 6.13
CA ILE A 20 2.76 -3.99 5.99
C ILE A 20 2.76 -3.53 4.54
N TRP A 21 3.88 -3.70 3.82
CA TRP A 21 3.94 -3.35 2.41
C TRP A 21 2.95 -4.18 1.58
N PHE A 22 2.91 -5.50 1.80
CA PHE A 22 2.00 -6.41 1.09
C PHE A 22 0.53 -6.12 1.41
N LEU A 23 0.20 -5.91 2.70
CA LEU A 23 -1.15 -5.51 3.12
C LEU A 23 -1.54 -4.18 2.49
N GLY A 24 -0.62 -3.21 2.46
CA GLY A 24 -0.84 -1.94 1.79
C GLY A 24 -1.16 -2.12 0.31
N VAL A 25 -0.41 -2.96 -0.41
CA VAL A 25 -0.68 -3.27 -1.83
C VAL A 25 -2.09 -3.85 -2.00
N SER A 26 -2.47 -4.82 -1.18
CA SER A 26 -3.81 -5.42 -1.22
C SER A 26 -4.91 -4.40 -0.92
N CYS A 27 -4.72 -3.53 0.08
CA CYS A 27 -5.66 -2.46 0.43
C CYS A 27 -5.82 -1.44 -0.70
N TRP A 28 -4.73 -1.05 -1.37
CA TRP A 28 -4.78 -0.15 -2.52
C TRP A 28 -5.54 -0.77 -3.69
N VAL A 29 -5.24 -2.02 -4.05
CA VAL A 29 -5.95 -2.73 -5.13
C VAL A 29 -7.43 -2.85 -4.82
N PHE A 30 -7.78 -3.22 -3.59
CA PHE A 30 -9.17 -3.35 -3.16
C PHE A 30 -9.90 -2.00 -3.18
N GLY A 31 -9.29 -0.94 -2.62
CA GLY A 31 -9.89 0.39 -2.56
C GLY A 31 -10.06 1.05 -3.94
N ILE A 32 -9.10 0.88 -4.84
CA ILE A 32 -9.21 1.36 -6.23
C ILE A 32 -10.32 0.58 -6.96
N SER A 33 -10.41 -0.74 -6.74
CA SER A 33 -11.44 -1.57 -7.37
C SER A 33 -12.84 -1.21 -6.88
N ASP A 34 -13.04 -1.03 -5.58
CA ASP A 34 -14.30 -0.57 -4.98
C ASP A 34 -14.77 0.75 -5.60
N ARG A 35 -13.88 1.75 -5.63
CA ARG A 35 -14.20 3.05 -6.20
C ARG A 35 -14.46 2.99 -7.70
N SER A 36 -13.72 2.15 -8.43
CA SER A 36 -13.96 1.92 -9.86
C SER A 36 -15.33 1.27 -10.11
N ILE A 37 -15.73 0.30 -9.29
CA ILE A 37 -17.04 -0.36 -9.39
C ILE A 37 -18.18 0.63 -9.08
N ALA A 38 -18.01 1.47 -8.05
CA ALA A 38 -18.98 2.53 -7.72
C ALA A 38 -19.14 3.52 -8.90
N LEU A 39 -18.03 4.01 -9.47
CA LEU A 39 -18.00 4.88 -10.65
C LEU A 39 -18.68 4.25 -11.88
N LEU A 40 -18.45 2.95 -12.12
CA LEU A 40 -19.09 2.22 -13.22
C LEU A 40 -20.59 1.99 -12.98
N SER A 41 -21.00 1.85 -11.72
CA SER A 41 -22.40 1.62 -11.34
C SER A 41 -23.22 2.91 -11.34
N ASP A 42 -22.60 4.06 -11.04
CA ASP A 42 -23.28 5.37 -11.02
C ASP A 42 -23.64 5.88 -12.43
N GLY A 43 -23.05 5.33 -13.50
CA GLY A 43 -23.38 5.69 -14.89
C GLY A 43 -23.02 7.11 -15.32
N TYR A 44 -22.58 7.96 -14.38
CA TYR A 44 -22.09 9.32 -14.57
C TYR A 44 -20.65 9.41 -14.09
N LEU A 45 -19.71 9.50 -15.02
CA LEU A 45 -18.30 9.71 -14.70
C LEU A 45 -18.09 11.17 -14.31
N SER A 46 -18.27 11.47 -13.02
CA SER A 46 -17.87 12.76 -12.47
C SER A 46 -16.35 12.95 -12.68
N PRO A 47 -15.92 14.07 -13.29
CA PRO A 47 -14.49 14.35 -13.52
C PRO A 47 -13.67 14.36 -12.23
N VAL A 48 -14.31 14.69 -11.10
CA VAL A 48 -13.69 14.72 -9.78
C VAL A 48 -13.35 13.31 -9.30
N ASP A 49 -14.30 12.38 -9.40
CA ASP A 49 -14.10 10.98 -8.98
C ASP A 49 -13.06 10.28 -9.85
N PHE A 50 -13.01 10.61 -11.15
CA PHE A 50 -11.96 10.14 -12.04
C PHE A 50 -10.58 10.69 -11.64
N THR A 51 -10.47 11.98 -11.35
CA THR A 51 -9.21 12.60 -10.91
C THR A 51 -8.74 11.98 -9.59
N GLN A 52 -9.66 11.71 -8.67
CA GLN A 52 -9.37 11.06 -7.40
C GLN A 52 -8.87 9.62 -7.60
N LEU A 53 -9.46 8.87 -8.54
CA LEU A 53 -9.00 7.54 -8.91
C LEU A 53 -7.57 7.58 -9.47
N VAL A 54 -7.26 8.56 -10.34
CA VAL A 54 -5.91 8.75 -10.90
C VAL A 54 -4.89 9.09 -9.80
N VAL A 55 -5.25 9.97 -8.86
CA VAL A 55 -4.40 10.30 -7.71
C VAL A 55 -4.20 9.08 -6.81
N ALA A 56 -5.24 8.29 -6.56
CA ALA A 56 -5.13 7.03 -5.81
C ALA A 56 -4.18 6.05 -6.50
N CYS A 57 -4.27 5.91 -7.82
CA CYS A 57 -3.34 5.11 -8.62
C CYS A 57 -1.90 5.63 -8.53
N PHE A 58 -1.70 6.96 -8.56
CA PHE A 58 -0.36 7.56 -8.41
C PHE A 58 0.26 7.27 -7.04
N PHE A 59 -0.54 7.39 -5.97
CA PHE A 59 -0.10 7.01 -4.63
C PHE A 59 0.17 5.51 -4.50
N PHE A 60 -0.65 4.67 -5.15
CA PHE A 60 -0.40 3.23 -5.20
C PHE A 60 0.92 2.90 -5.89
N VAL A 61 1.22 3.52 -7.03
CA VAL A 61 2.50 3.34 -7.72
C VAL A 61 3.65 3.79 -6.82
N SER A 62 3.52 4.94 -6.15
CA SER A 62 4.50 5.42 -5.17
C SER A 62 4.70 4.43 -4.01
N TRP A 63 3.61 3.80 -3.54
CA TRP A 63 3.65 2.73 -2.53
C TRP A 63 4.40 1.48 -3.02
N LEU A 64 4.22 1.09 -4.28
CA LEU A 64 4.97 -0.01 -4.89
C LEU A 64 6.48 0.29 -4.95
N PHE A 65 6.85 1.54 -5.25
CA PHE A 65 8.26 1.97 -5.24
C PHE A 65 8.86 2.02 -3.83
N LEU A 66 8.05 2.25 -2.81
CA LEU A 66 8.47 2.19 -1.39
C LEU A 66 8.73 0.77 -0.88
N LYS A 67 8.76 -0.23 -1.77
CA LYS A 67 9.04 -1.63 -1.42
C LYS A 67 10.24 -1.71 -0.47
N PRO A 68 10.10 -2.37 0.69
CA PRO A 68 11.20 -2.53 1.61
C PRO A 68 12.29 -3.40 0.97
N THR A 69 13.27 -2.78 0.32
CA THR A 69 14.52 -3.43 -0.06
C THR A 69 15.28 -3.68 1.23
N GLN A 70 15.42 -4.95 1.59
CA GLN A 70 16.37 -5.34 2.62
C GLN A 70 17.77 -5.08 2.06
N ARG A 71 18.39 -3.96 2.43
CA ARG A 71 19.84 -3.86 2.32
C ARG A 71 20.39 -4.80 3.38
N VAL A 72 20.97 -5.90 2.90
CA VAL A 72 21.75 -6.87 3.68
C VAL A 72 22.81 -6.14 4.48
#